data_AF-A0A7W0V709-F1
#
_entry.id   AF-A0A7W0V709-F1
#
_cell.length_a   1.000
_cell.length_b   1.000
_cell.length_c   1.000
_cell.angle_alpha   90.00
_cell.angle_beta   90.00
_cell.angle_gamma   90.00
#
_symmetry.space_group_name_H-M   'P 1'
#
loop_
_entity.id
_entity.type
_entity.pdbx_description
1 polymer ?
#
loop_
_entity_poly.entity_id
_entity_poly.type
_entity_poly.pdbx_seq_one_letter_code
_entity_poly.pdbx_strand_id
1 'polypeptide(L)'
;MHDYPALEIAEPSVTRGVTSEWRATLGRTVIRVATTLVLTLIILQFLKTAGVTSFGFDNWRPVAVALLGWSALLCLGIILSRGQHGEQAVFLLPAVLLTVAFVIFPTIYALFIAFNSWNLSAAAGRQFNGLDNYRQLLNDGGYWNAMRNMVYY
;
A
#
# COMPACT_ATOMS: atom_id res chain seq x y z
N MET A 1 69.95 -6.24 -23.92
CA MET A 1 69.04 -5.49 -23.04
C MET A 1 67.64 -5.99 -23.37
N HIS A 2 66.94 -6.54 -22.37
CA HIS A 2 65.87 -7.54 -22.53
C HIS A 2 64.66 -7.07 -23.36
N ASP A 3 64.30 -7.86 -24.37
CA ASP A 3 62.94 -7.94 -24.91
C ASP A 3 62.05 -8.64 -23.87
N TYR A 4 61.08 -7.92 -23.31
CA TYR A 4 60.03 -8.52 -22.50
C TYR A 4 58.87 -8.87 -23.44
N PRO A 5 58.40 -10.13 -23.51
CA PRO A 5 57.18 -10.43 -24.25
C PRO A 5 56.03 -9.72 -23.54
N ALA A 6 55.29 -8.91 -24.29
CA ALA A 6 54.06 -8.30 -23.78
C ALA A 6 53.13 -9.42 -23.31
N LEU A 7 52.92 -9.52 -22.00
CA LEU A 7 51.88 -10.34 -21.42
C LEU A 7 50.55 -9.79 -21.94
N GLU A 8 49.99 -10.46 -22.94
CA GLU A 8 48.60 -10.31 -23.34
C GLU A 8 47.75 -10.81 -22.17
N ILE A 9 47.49 -9.92 -21.21
CA ILE A 9 46.57 -10.16 -20.11
C ILE A 9 45.21 -10.31 -20.79
N ALA A 10 44.75 -11.55 -20.96
CA ALA A 10 43.40 -11.82 -21.40
C ALA A 10 42.46 -11.02 -20.51
N GLU A 11 41.87 -9.95 -21.05
CA GLU A 11 40.84 -9.20 -20.35
C GLU A 11 39.74 -10.21 -20.01
N PRO A 12 39.37 -10.37 -18.72
CA PRO A 12 38.34 -11.32 -18.36
C PRO A 12 37.11 -10.95 -19.15
N SER A 13 36.76 -11.80 -20.12
CA SER A 13 35.65 -11.57 -21.04
C SER A 13 34.44 -11.28 -20.19
N VAL A 14 34.04 -10.01 -20.18
CA VAL A 14 32.90 -9.56 -19.40
C VAL A 14 31.70 -10.32 -19.93
N THR A 15 31.29 -11.37 -19.22
CA THR A 15 30.11 -12.19 -19.51
C THR A 15 28.86 -11.37 -19.17
N ARG A 16 28.67 -10.27 -19.90
CA ARG A 16 27.59 -9.29 -19.73
C ARG A 16 26.22 -9.81 -20.22
N GLY A 17 26.14 -11.05 -20.71
CA GLY A 17 25.00 -11.50 -21.52
C GLY A 17 23.87 -12.26 -20.80
N VAL A 18 24.10 -12.90 -19.65
CA VAL A 18 23.10 -13.85 -19.08
C VAL A 18 22.53 -13.39 -17.73
N THR A 19 23.23 -12.52 -17.00
CA THR A 19 22.82 -12.14 -15.63
C THR A 19 21.79 -11.01 -15.59
N SER A 20 21.66 -10.17 -16.61
CA SER A 20 20.74 -9.01 -16.58
C SER A 20 19.28 -9.38 -16.87
N GLU A 21 19.02 -10.22 -17.88
CA GLU A 21 17.66 -10.54 -18.33
C GLU A 21 16.90 -11.43 -17.34
N TRP A 22 17.57 -12.45 -16.78
CA TRP A 22 17.02 -13.31 -15.74
C TRP A 22 16.66 -12.51 -14.48
N ARG A 23 17.54 -11.60 -14.03
CA ARG A 23 17.30 -10.73 -12.87
C ARG A 23 16.12 -9.80 -13.08
N ALA A 24 16.01 -9.20 -14.27
CA ALA A 24 14.91 -8.30 -14.60
C ALA A 24 13.56 -9.03 -14.72
N THR A 25 13.57 -10.24 -15.25
CA THR A 25 12.37 -11.08 -15.36
C THR A 25 11.93 -11.59 -13.99
N LEU A 26 12.87 -12.07 -13.18
CA LEU A 26 12.62 -12.52 -11.82
C LEU A 26 12.06 -11.38 -10.95
N GLY A 27 12.64 -10.18 -10.99
CA GLY A 27 12.15 -9.02 -10.24
C GLY A 27 10.71 -8.64 -10.60
N ARG A 28 10.37 -8.63 -11.91
CA ARG A 28 8.99 -8.36 -12.36
C ARG A 28 8.01 -9.44 -11.93
N THR A 29 8.38 -10.71 -11.99
CA THR A 29 7.54 -11.83 -11.54
C THR A 29 7.31 -11.77 -10.03
N VAL A 30 8.36 -11.52 -9.24
CA VAL A 30 8.25 -11.37 -7.78
C VAL A 30 7.28 -10.24 -7.42
N ILE A 31 7.39 -9.07 -8.05
CA ILE A 31 6.47 -7.95 -7.80
C ILE A 31 5.03 -8.35 -8.12
N ARG A 32 4.80 -8.95 -9.30
CA ARG A 32 3.43 -9.34 -9.73
C ARG A 32 2.83 -10.36 -8.77
N VAL A 33 3.55 -11.42 -8.45
CA VAL A 33 3.08 -12.48 -7.55
C VAL A 33 2.82 -11.93 -6.15
N ALA A 34 3.78 -11.18 -5.58
CA ALA A 34 3.63 -10.62 -4.24
C ALA A 34 2.46 -9.63 -4.16
N THR A 35 2.27 -8.79 -5.18
CA THR A 35 1.16 -7.83 -5.24
C THR A 35 -0.19 -8.52 -5.36
N THR A 36 -0.30 -9.51 -6.26
CA THR A 36 -1.53 -10.29 -6.41
C THR A 36 -1.89 -11.03 -5.11
N LEU A 37 -0.88 -11.57 -4.42
CA LEU A 37 -1.08 -12.28 -3.16
C LEU A 37 -1.60 -11.33 -2.06
N VAL A 38 -0.95 -10.18 -1.85
CA VAL A 38 -1.41 -9.21 -0.82
C VAL A 38 -2.78 -8.64 -1.14
N LEU A 39 -3.07 -8.32 -2.40
CA LEU A 39 -4.41 -7.84 -2.78
C LEU A 39 -5.47 -8.90 -2.51
N THR A 40 -5.20 -10.16 -2.83
CA THR A 40 -6.10 -11.28 -2.53
C THR A 40 -6.34 -11.40 -1.02
N LEU A 41 -5.29 -11.29 -0.20
CA LEU A 41 -5.42 -11.33 1.27
C LEU A 41 -6.26 -10.16 1.81
N ILE A 42 -6.04 -8.94 1.30
CA ILE A 42 -6.82 -7.76 1.69
C ILE A 42 -8.29 -7.93 1.33
N ILE A 43 -8.58 -8.39 0.10
CA ILE A 43 -9.95 -8.64 -0.37
C ILE A 43 -10.63 -9.69 0.51
N LEU A 44 -9.97 -10.82 0.76
CA LEU A 44 -10.53 -11.88 1.61
C LEU A 44 -10.79 -11.37 3.04
N GLN A 45 -9.86 -10.60 3.62
CA GLN A 45 -10.04 -10.05 4.96
C GLN A 45 -11.17 -9.01 5.01
N PHE A 46 -11.32 -8.21 3.95
CA PHE A 46 -12.41 -7.26 3.83
C PHE A 46 -13.76 -7.98 3.70
N LEU A 47 -13.85 -9.02 2.86
CA LEU A 47 -15.05 -9.86 2.72
C LEU A 47 -15.45 -10.53 4.03
N LYS A 48 -14.47 -11.01 4.82
CA LYS A 48 -14.73 -11.53 6.16
C LYS A 48 -15.24 -10.46 7.11
N THR A 49 -14.63 -9.27 7.10
CA THR A 49 -15.06 -8.14 7.95
C THR A 49 -16.46 -7.65 7.58
N ALA A 50 -16.83 -7.77 6.31
CA ALA A 50 -18.18 -7.50 5.81
C ALA A 50 -19.19 -8.64 6.10
N GLY A 51 -18.75 -9.76 6.68
CA GLY A 51 -19.60 -10.91 6.99
C GLY A 51 -19.99 -11.78 5.79
N VAL A 52 -19.35 -11.60 4.63
CA VAL A 52 -19.66 -12.35 3.40
C VAL A 52 -19.07 -13.76 3.42
N THR A 53 -17.89 -13.93 4.02
CA THR A 53 -17.17 -15.22 4.09
C THR A 53 -16.68 -15.51 5.50
N SER A 54 -16.71 -16.79 5.90
CA SER A 54 -16.08 -17.24 7.16
C SER A 54 -14.57 -17.46 7.03
N PHE A 55 -14.06 -17.55 5.80
CA PHE A 55 -12.65 -17.77 5.49
C PHE A 55 -11.82 -16.50 5.67
N GLY A 56 -10.70 -16.58 6.40
CA GLY A 56 -9.78 -15.47 6.65
C GLY A 56 -9.20 -15.48 8.07
N PHE A 57 -8.65 -14.35 8.52
CA PHE A 57 -8.05 -14.21 9.84
C PHE A 57 -9.00 -13.55 10.84
N ASP A 58 -8.81 -13.82 12.13
CA ASP A 58 -9.61 -13.23 13.21
C ASP A 58 -9.43 -11.73 13.35
N ASN A 59 -8.25 -11.22 12.99
CA ASN A 59 -7.91 -9.81 13.06
C ASN A 59 -7.06 -9.39 11.85
N TRP A 60 -6.79 -8.09 11.75
CA TRP A 60 -6.05 -7.49 10.65
C TRP A 60 -4.52 -7.60 10.76
N ARG A 61 -3.98 -8.14 11.86
CA ARG A 61 -2.52 -8.20 12.09
C ARG A 61 -1.78 -9.01 11.01
N PRO A 62 -2.26 -10.18 10.56
CA PRO A 62 -1.60 -10.94 9.49
C PRO A 62 -1.55 -10.15 8.17
N VAL A 63 -2.60 -9.40 7.85
CA VAL A 63 -2.65 -8.55 6.65
C VAL A 63 -1.63 -7.42 6.75
N ALA A 64 -1.49 -6.79 7.91
CA ALA A 64 -0.49 -5.75 8.15
C ALA A 64 0.94 -6.29 7.99
N VAL A 65 1.22 -7.48 8.55
CA VAL A 65 2.54 -8.14 8.38
C VAL A 65 2.79 -8.49 6.92
N ALA A 66 1.77 -9.00 6.20
CA ALA A 66 1.88 -9.31 4.78
C ALA A 66 2.17 -8.05 3.93
N LEU A 67 1.54 -6.92 4.27
CA LEU A 67 1.82 -5.62 3.64
C LEU A 67 3.27 -5.15 3.85
N LEU A 68 3.82 -5.32 5.06
CA LEU A 68 5.22 -5.00 5.35
C LEU A 68 6.19 -5.93 4.62
N GLY A 69 5.87 -7.23 4.52
CA GLY A 69 6.66 -8.17 3.72
C GLY A 69 6.61 -7.83 2.23
N TRP A 70 5.42 -7.48 1.73
CA TRP A 70 5.24 -7.06 0.35
C TRP A 70 5.96 -5.76 0.01
N SER A 71 5.98 -4.76 0.90
CA SER A 71 6.72 -3.52 0.65
C SER A 71 8.22 -3.78 0.48
N ALA A 72 8.80 -4.64 1.30
CA ALA A 72 10.20 -5.07 1.15
C ALA A 72 10.43 -5.78 -0.19
N LEU A 73 9.57 -6.73 -0.56
CA LEU A 73 9.65 -7.45 -1.84
C LEU A 73 9.47 -6.51 -3.05
N LEU A 74 8.63 -5.50 -2.93
CA LEU A 74 8.40 -4.51 -3.97
C LEU A 74 9.64 -3.64 -4.18
N CYS A 75 10.27 -3.16 -3.10
CA CYS A 75 11.54 -2.43 -3.18
C CYS A 75 12.64 -3.30 -3.83
N LEU A 76 12.83 -4.53 -3.36
CA LEU A 76 13.84 -5.45 -3.91
C LEU A 76 13.57 -5.76 -5.39
N GLY A 77 12.32 -6.03 -5.75
CA GLY A 77 11.93 -6.32 -7.13
C GLY A 77 12.18 -5.14 -8.08
N ILE A 78 11.99 -3.90 -7.62
CA ILE A 78 12.21 -2.69 -8.43
C ILE A 78 13.71 -2.48 -8.65
N ILE A 79 14.53 -2.65 -7.62
CA ILE A 79 16.00 -2.56 -7.73
C ILE A 79 16.52 -3.60 -8.73
N LEU A 80 16.03 -4.84 -8.62
CA LEU A 80 16.44 -5.95 -9.51
C LEU A 80 15.98 -5.77 -10.96
N SER A 81 14.88 -5.04 -11.20
CA SER A 81 14.29 -4.92 -12.53
C SER A 81 14.58 -3.63 -13.28
N ARG A 82 14.92 -2.53 -12.60
CA ARG A 82 14.99 -1.19 -13.20
C ARG A 82 16.34 -0.47 -13.10
N GLY A 83 17.36 -1.05 -12.46
CA GLY A 83 18.69 -0.42 -12.36
C GLY A 83 18.62 0.99 -11.76
N GLN A 84 19.34 1.96 -12.33
CA GLN A 84 19.41 3.35 -11.81
C GLN A 84 18.04 4.06 -11.71
N HIS A 85 17.14 3.86 -12.68
CA HIS A 85 15.78 4.43 -12.60
C HIS A 85 14.93 3.77 -11.49
N GLY A 86 15.25 2.52 -11.13
CA GLY A 86 14.62 1.83 -10.00
C GLY A 86 15.01 2.42 -8.66
N GLU A 87 16.27 2.83 -8.50
CA GLU A 87 16.77 3.43 -7.26
C GLU A 87 16.05 4.75 -6.95
N GLN A 88 15.81 5.58 -7.96
CA GLN A 88 15.01 6.81 -7.81
C GLN A 88 13.58 6.52 -7.36
N ALA A 89 12.94 5.47 -7.90
CA ALA A 89 11.57 5.10 -7.53
C ALA A 89 11.50 4.56 -6.09
N VAL A 90 12.49 3.80 -5.64
CA VAL A 90 12.55 3.25 -4.27
C VAL A 90 12.70 4.33 -3.22
N PHE A 91 13.26 5.49 -3.56
CA PHE A 91 13.33 6.62 -2.63
C PHE A 91 11.95 7.19 -2.26
N LEU A 92 11.01 7.22 -3.22
CA LEU A 92 9.65 7.73 -3.00
C LEU A 92 8.72 6.67 -2.38
N LEU A 93 9.02 5.39 -2.59
CA LEU A 93 8.12 4.30 -2.21
C LEU A 93 7.71 4.27 -0.74
N PRO A 94 8.63 4.41 0.25
CA PRO A 94 8.26 4.47 1.66
C PRO A 94 7.25 5.58 1.94
N ALA A 95 7.47 6.77 1.39
CA ALA A 95 6.57 7.91 1.58
C ALA A 95 5.18 7.60 1.01
N VAL A 96 5.12 7.10 -0.24
CA VAL A 96 3.86 6.75 -0.90
C VAL A 96 3.10 5.67 -0.12
N LEU A 97 3.78 4.61 0.30
CA LEU A 97 3.16 3.52 1.05
C LEU A 97 2.59 3.99 2.39
N LEU A 98 3.34 4.83 3.12
CA LEU A 98 2.88 5.42 4.37
C LEU A 98 1.71 6.39 4.15
N THR A 99 1.75 7.22 3.11
CA THR A 99 0.64 8.11 2.75
C THR A 99 -0.61 7.31 2.43
N VAL A 100 -0.51 6.23 1.64
CA VAL A 100 -1.66 5.38 1.34
C VAL A 100 -2.21 4.73 2.61
N ALA A 101 -1.35 4.19 3.47
CA ALA A 101 -1.75 3.47 4.68
C ALA A 101 -2.34 4.36 5.78
N PHE A 102 -1.74 5.53 6.02
CA PHE A 102 -2.07 6.37 7.18
C PHE A 102 -2.88 7.63 6.84
N VAL A 103 -2.94 8.03 5.57
CA VAL A 103 -3.70 9.21 5.13
C VAL A 103 -4.87 8.78 4.26
N ILE A 104 -4.59 8.19 3.10
CA ILE A 104 -5.63 7.90 2.11
C ILE A 104 -6.62 6.87 2.62
N PHE A 105 -6.15 5.75 3.18
CA PHE A 105 -7.02 4.70 3.70
C PHE A 105 -7.96 5.19 4.81
N PRO A 106 -7.48 5.84 5.90
CA PRO A 106 -8.36 6.37 6.94
C PRO A 106 -9.32 7.45 6.42
N THR A 107 -8.90 8.31 5.48
CA THR A 107 -9.79 9.31 4.87
C THR A 107 -10.94 8.66 4.11
N ILE A 108 -10.67 7.66 3.27
CA ILE A 108 -11.73 6.93 2.56
C ILE A 108 -12.66 6.23 3.56
N TYR A 109 -12.11 5.65 4.63
CA TYR A 109 -12.91 5.00 5.66
C TYR A 109 -13.77 5.98 6.46
N ALA A 110 -13.25 7.16 6.80
CA ALA A 110 -14.01 8.22 7.46
C ALA A 110 -15.15 8.73 6.57
N LEU A 111 -14.90 8.91 5.28
CA LEU A 111 -15.94 9.22 4.30
C LEU A 111 -17.00 8.12 4.27
N PHE A 112 -16.60 6.84 4.22
CA PHE A 112 -17.55 5.73 4.30
C PHE A 112 -18.42 5.81 5.56
N ILE A 113 -17.84 6.04 6.75
CA ILE A 113 -18.60 6.20 8.00
C ILE A 113 -19.58 7.38 7.90
N ALA A 114 -19.21 8.48 7.26
CA ALA A 114 -20.07 9.66 7.15
C ALA A 114 -21.42 9.36 6.44
N PHE A 115 -21.47 8.33 5.58
CA PHE A 115 -22.71 7.87 4.92
C PHE A 115 -23.42 6.71 5.65
N ASN A 116 -22.96 6.34 6.84
CA ASN A 116 -23.53 5.27 7.64
C ASN A 116 -23.97 5.81 9.01
N SER A 117 -25.13 5.39 9.49
CA SER A 117 -25.49 5.53 10.89
C SER A 117 -24.67 4.51 11.68
N TRP A 118 -23.75 5.02 12.49
CA TRP A 118 -22.94 4.17 13.36
C TRP A 118 -22.92 4.74 14.77
N ASN A 119 -23.76 4.15 15.62
CA ASN A 119 -23.73 4.42 17.05
C ASN A 119 -23.05 3.23 17.75
N LEU A 120 -21.94 3.49 18.46
CA LEU A 120 -21.20 2.44 19.18
C LEU A 120 -22.00 1.82 20.33
N SER A 121 -23.05 2.48 20.82
CA SER A 121 -23.95 1.97 21.86
C SER A 121 -25.26 1.39 21.34
N ALA A 122 -25.51 1.44 20.03
CA ALA A 122 -26.73 0.87 19.45
C ALA A 122 -26.62 -0.65 19.25
N ALA A 123 -27.68 -1.37 19.61
CA ALA A 123 -27.77 -2.82 19.43
C ALA A 123 -27.89 -3.22 17.95
N ALA A 124 -28.54 -2.38 17.15
CA ALA A 124 -28.47 -2.48 15.69
C ALA A 124 -27.11 -1.91 15.27
N GLY A 125 -26.24 -2.76 14.72
CA GLY A 125 -24.92 -2.34 14.25
C GLY A 125 -24.97 -1.25 13.17
N ARG A 126 -23.84 -1.00 12.50
CA ARG A 126 -23.72 0.03 11.47
C ARG A 126 -24.72 -0.17 10.33
N GLN A 127 -25.45 0.86 9.94
CA GLN A 127 -26.37 0.84 8.79
C GLN A 127 -26.07 1.96 7.80
N PHE A 128 -26.21 1.68 6.51
CA PHE A 128 -26.07 2.72 5.48
C PHE A 128 -27.33 3.59 5.43
N ASN A 129 -27.18 4.89 5.69
CA ASN A 129 -28.27 5.87 5.69
C ASN A 129 -28.04 7.02 4.68
N GLY A 130 -27.05 6.88 3.80
CA GLY A 130 -26.77 7.84 2.74
C GLY A 130 -26.44 9.23 3.30
N LEU A 131 -27.19 10.25 2.89
CA LEU A 131 -26.91 11.66 3.23
C LEU A 131 -27.60 12.15 4.52
N ASP A 132 -28.28 11.29 5.26
CA ASP A 132 -29.10 11.71 6.39
C ASP A 132 -28.28 12.34 7.52
N ASN A 133 -27.06 11.84 7.76
CA ASN A 133 -26.12 12.44 8.73
C ASN A 133 -25.80 13.90 8.36
N TYR A 134 -25.61 14.21 7.08
CA TYR A 134 -25.35 15.57 6.62
C TYR A 134 -26.59 16.46 6.74
N ARG A 135 -27.78 15.96 6.40
CA ARG A 135 -29.03 16.69 6.57
C ARG A 135 -29.29 17.02 8.04
N GLN A 136 -29.00 16.08 8.95
CA GLN A 136 -29.11 16.31 10.38
C GLN A 136 -28.15 17.41 10.85
N LEU A 137 -26.88 17.33 10.45
CA LEU A 137 -25.85 18.32 10.80
C LEU A 137 -26.19 19.73 10.30
N LEU A 138 -26.64 19.84 9.05
CA LEU A 138 -26.97 21.14 8.44
C LEU A 138 -28.22 21.77 9.08
N ASN A 139 -29.11 20.98 9.68
CA ASN A 139 -30.28 21.46 10.41
C ASN A 139 -30.03 21.62 11.92
N ASP A 140 -28.81 21.34 12.41
CA ASP A 140 -28.47 21.47 13.83
C ASP A 140 -27.99 22.89 14.16
N GLY A 141 -28.79 23.60 14.97
CA GLY A 141 -28.44 24.94 15.46
C GLY A 141 -27.17 24.97 16.30
N GLY A 142 -26.86 23.89 17.03
CA GLY A 142 -25.64 23.75 17.83
C GLY A 142 -24.39 23.68 16.95
N TYR A 143 -24.46 22.92 15.85
CA TYR A 143 -23.38 22.84 14.86
C TYR A 143 -23.03 24.22 14.29
N TRP A 144 -24.03 24.99 13.84
CA TRP A 144 -23.79 26.34 13.31
C TRP A 144 -23.30 27.32 14.37
N ASN A 145 -23.75 27.17 15.62
CA ASN A 145 -23.23 27.98 16.71
C ASN A 145 -21.74 27.71 16.96
N ALA A 146 -21.33 26.44 16.97
CA ALA A 146 -19.94 26.06 17.11
C ALA A 146 -19.08 26.53 15.93
N MET A 147 -19.57 26.41 14.70
CA MET A 147 -18.87 26.90 13.50
C MET A 147 -18.67 28.42 13.53
N ARG A 148 -19.68 29.17 13.92
CA ARG A 148 -19.53 30.62 14.13
C ARG A 148 -18.47 30.92 15.17
N ASN A 149 -18.52 30.25 16.32
CA ASN A 149 -17.53 30.45 17.37
C ASN A 149 -16.10 30.16 16.87
N MET A 150 -15.89 29.10 16.08
CA MET A 150 -14.59 28.77 15.50
C MET A 150 -14.04 29.85 14.54
N VAL A 151 -14.92 30.61 13.87
CA VAL A 151 -14.50 31.70 12.98
C VAL A 151 -14.26 33.00 13.77
N TYR A 152 -14.99 33.21 14.86
CA TYR A 152 -14.88 34.42 15.68
C TYR A 152 -13.67 34.42 16.63
N TYR A 153 -13.31 33.26 17.19
CA TYR A 153 -12.19 33.10 18.14
C TYR A 153 -10.95 32.54 17.44
#